data_AF-A0A2L2ZAK4-F1
#
_entry.id   AF-A0A2L2ZAK4-F1
#
_cell.length_a   1.000
_cell.length_b   1.000
_cell.length_c   1.000
_cell.angle_alpha   90.00
_cell.angle_beta   90.00
_cell.angle_gamma   90.00
#
_symmetry.space_group_name_H-M   'P 1'
#
loop_
_entity.id
_entity.type
_entity.pdbx_description
1 polymer ?
#
loop_
_entity_poly.entity_id
_entity_poly.type
_entity_poly.pdbx_seq_one_letter_code
_entity_poly.pdbx_strand_id
1 'polypeptide(L)' 'QCSDILIEAGACKVYAILTQGIFSGPAISRINNACFEAVVVTYSIPQEQHMKDSPKVQCIDVS' A
#
# COMPACT_ATOMS: atom_id res chain seq x y z
N GLN A 1 7.98 4.44 7.78
CA GLN A 1 8.84 5.63 7.87
C GLN A 1 8.19 6.85 7.24
N CYS A 2 7.93 6.94 5.93
CA CYS A 2 7.23 8.12 5.38
C CYS A 2 5.79 8.29 5.92
N SER A 3 5.07 7.18 6.17
CA SER A 3 3.73 7.21 6.78
C SER A 3 3.70 7.88 8.15
N ASP A 4 4.76 7.69 8.94
CA ASP A 4 4.77 8.01 10.36
C ASP A 4 4.95 9.52 10.55
N ILE A 5 5.81 10.11 9.72
CA ILE A 5 6.01 11.57 9.63
C ILE A 5 4.72 12.29 9.24
N LEU A 6 3.90 11.71 8.35
CA LEU A 6 2.64 12.32 7.94
C LEU A 6 1.62 12.33 9.09
N ILE A 7 1.56 11.26 9.89
CA ILE A 7 0.72 11.21 11.09
C ILE A 7 1.21 12.22 12.13
N GLU A 8 2.53 12.30 12.38
CA GLU A 8 3.12 13.29 13.29
C GLU A 8 2.86 14.74 12.85
N ALA A 9 2.79 14.99 11.54
CA ALA A 9 2.40 16.28 10.97
C ALA A 9 0.89 16.58 11.06
N GLY A 10 0.09 15.68 11.65
CA GLY A 10 -1.35 15.87 11.89
C GLY A 10 -2.26 15.28 10.82
N ALA A 11 -1.76 14.40 9.94
CA ALA A 11 -2.63 13.72 8.97
C ALA A 11 -3.62 12.78 9.69
N CYS A 12 -4.91 12.90 9.37
CA CYS A 12 -5.93 12.00 9.92
C CYS A 12 -5.86 10.59 9.31
N LYS A 13 -5.52 10.49 8.02
CA LYS A 13 -5.40 9.24 7.28
C LYS A 13 -4.32 9.37 6.21
N VAL A 14 -3.58 8.30 5.97
CA VAL A 14 -2.53 8.25 4.95
C VAL A 14 -2.87 7.16 3.94
N TYR A 15 -2.90 7.53 2.67
CA TYR A 15 -3.13 6.62 1.55
C TYR A 15 -1.90 6.63 0.64
N ALA A 16 -1.56 5.47 0.08
CA ALA A 16 -0.52 5.36 -0.94
C ALA A 16 -1.16 4.90 -2.25
N ILE A 17 -0.84 5.55 -3.37
CA ILE A 17 -1.34 5.17 -4.70
C ILE A 17 -0.12 4.99 -5.60
N LEU A 18 0.03 3.81 -6.21
CA LEU A 18 1.13 3.50 -7.11
C LEU A 18 0.62 2.93 -8.43
N THR A 19 1.31 3.26 -9.51
CA THR A 19 1.03 2.65 -10.81
C THR A 19 1.59 1.23 -10.89
N GLN A 20 2.83 1.03 -10.44
CA GLN A 20 3.51 -0.27 -10.46
C GLN A 20 3.97 -0.67 -9.05
N GLY A 21 3.25 -1.60 -8.42
CA GLY A 21 3.58 -2.14 -7.09
C GLY A 21 4.34 -3.45 -7.17
N ILE A 22 5.68 -3.43 -7.25
CA ILE A 22 6.49 -4.66 -7.27
C ILE A 22 6.40 -5.42 -5.93
N PHE A 23 6.29 -4.70 -4.82
CA PHE A 23 6.17 -5.23 -3.44
C PHE A 23 7.11 -6.40 -3.10
N SER A 24 8.36 -6.37 -3.56
CA SER A 24 9.31 -7.45 -3.33
C SER A 24 9.83 -7.54 -1.89
N GLY A 25 10.12 -8.77 -1.46
CA GLY A 25 10.74 -9.04 -0.16
C GLY A 25 9.87 -8.59 1.02
N PRO A 26 10.39 -7.78 1.97
CA PRO A 26 9.66 -7.38 3.17
C PRO A 26 8.64 -6.25 2.93
N ALA A 27 8.34 -5.88 1.67
CA ALA A 27 7.49 -4.73 1.36
C ALA A 27 6.07 -4.87 1.95
N ILE A 28 5.44 -6.04 1.82
CA ILE A 28 4.10 -6.29 2.38
C ILE A 28 4.10 -6.19 3.90
N SER A 29 5.10 -6.76 4.57
CA SER A 29 5.26 -6.63 6.02
C SER A 29 5.43 -5.17 6.46
N ARG A 30 6.17 -4.36 5.68
CA ARG A 30 6.31 -2.92 5.93
C ARG A 30 4.99 -2.16 5.76
N ILE A 31 4.19 -2.50 4.75
CA ILE A 31 2.87 -1.88 4.54
C ILE A 31 1.93 -2.24 5.68
N ASN A 32 1.93 -3.49 6.12
CA ASN A 32 1.13 -3.94 7.26
C ASN A 32 1.49 -3.18 8.54
N ASN A 33 2.78 -3.00 8.82
CA ASN A 33 3.27 -2.27 9.99
C ASN A 33 3.19 -0.74 9.88
N ALA A 34 3.00 -0.20 8.68
CA ALA A 34 2.90 1.24 8.47
C ALA A 34 1.48 1.78 8.74
N CYS A 35 1.40 3.07 9.05
CA CYS A 35 0.15 3.80 9.32
C CYS A 35 -0.67 4.12 8.05
N PHE A 36 -0.58 3.30 7.01
CA PHE A 36 -1.42 3.43 5.83
C PHE A 36 -2.82 2.89 6.12
N GLU A 37 -3.84 3.66 5.71
CA GLU A 37 -5.22 3.21 5.67
C GLU A 37 -5.42 2.23 4.52
N ALA A 38 -4.93 2.59 3.33
CA ALA A 38 -4.92 1.73 2.15
C ALA A 38 -3.76 2.05 1.21
N VAL A 39 -3.34 1.02 0.48
CA VAL A 39 -2.32 1.09 -0.58
C VAL A 39 -2.96 0.63 -1.88
N VAL A 40 -3.16 1.55 -2.80
CA VAL A 40 -3.83 1.33 -4.08
C VAL A 40 -2.79 1.12 -5.18
N VAL A 41 -2.96 0.08 -5.99
CA VAL A 41 -2.06 -0.24 -7.11
C VAL A 41 -2.81 -0.54 -8.41
N THR A 42 -2.30 -0.06 -9.56
CA THR A 42 -2.93 -0.35 -10.86
C THR A 42 -2.51 -1.71 -11.44
N TYR A 43 -3.42 -2.39 -12.17
CA TYR A 43 -3.31 -3.78 -12.66
C TYR A 43 -2.27 -4.00 -13.79
N SER A 44 -1.05 -3.50 -13.62
CA SER A 44 0.06 -3.82 -14.53
C SER A 44 0.83 -5.10 -14.12
N ILE A 45 0.68 -5.54 -12.86
CA ILE A 45 1.31 -6.75 -12.29
C ILE A 45 0.27 -7.44 -11.40
N PRO A 46 0.11 -8.79 -11.44
CA PRO A 46 -0.82 -9.51 -10.57
C PRO A 46 -0.54 -9.26 -9.07
N GLN A 47 -1.58 -8.90 -8.32
CA GLN A 47 -1.49 -8.55 -6.89
C GLN A 47 -2.28 -9.49 -5.98
N GLU A 48 -2.88 -10.58 -6.50
CA GLU A 48 -3.81 -11.39 -5.70
C GLU A 48 -3.17 -11.98 -4.45
N GLN A 49 -1.88 -12.34 -4.53
CA GLN A 49 -1.15 -12.85 -3.37
C GLN A 49 -0.90 -11.74 -2.34
N HIS A 50 -0.49 -10.56 -2.78
CA HIS A 50 -0.25 -9.41 -1.91
C HIS A 50 -1.52 -8.91 -1.21
N MET A 51 -2.67 -8.99 -1.89
CA MET A 51 -3.98 -8.67 -1.29
C MET A 51 -4.42 -9.70 -0.24
N LYS A 52 -3.99 -10.98 -0.37
CA LYS A 52 -4.22 -11.99 0.67
C LYS A 52 -3.30 -11.76 1.88
N ASP A 53 -2.06 -11.37 1.62
CA ASP A 53 -1.04 -11.16 2.66
C ASP A 53 -1.22 -9.80 3.38
N SER A 54 -1.96 -8.87 2.79
CA SER A 54 -2.28 -7.57 3.38
C SER A 54 -3.67 -7.07 2.99
N PRO A 55 -4.61 -6.90 3.95
CA PRO A 55 -5.93 -6.35 3.66
C PRO A 55 -5.90 -4.85 3.31
N LYS A 56 -4.77 -4.17 3.51
CA LYS A 56 -4.57 -2.76 3.18
C LYS A 56 -4.31 -2.56 1.68
N VAL A 57 -3.86 -3.60 0.97
CA VAL A 57 -3.53 -3.52 -0.45
C VAL A 57 -4.81 -3.66 -1.27
N GLN A 58 -5.07 -2.69 -2.14
CA GLN A 58 -6.21 -2.66 -3.05
C GLN A 58 -5.68 -2.53 -4.47
N CYS A 59 -6.23 -3.31 -5.39
CA CYS A 59 -5.90 -3.20 -6.80
C CYS A 59 -7.04 -2.54 -7.55
N ILE A 60 -6.71 -1.55 -8.39
CA ILE A 60 -7.66 -0.88 -9.28
C ILE A 60 -7.30 -1.22 -10.72
N ASP A 61 -8.30 -1.68 -11.47
CA ASP A 61 -8.17 -1.84 -12.91
C ASP A 61 -8.39 -0.48 -13.60
N VAL A 62 -7.52 -0.18 -14.56
CA VAL A 62 -7.53 1.08 -15.33
C VAL A 62 -7.74 0.81 -16.83
N SER A 63 -8.25 -0.39 -17.17
CA SER A 63 -8.58 -0.83 -18.53
C SER A 63 -9.94 -0.33 -19.00
#